data_AF-A0A6G0UPB8-F1
#
_entry.id   AF-A0A6G0UPB8-F1
#
_cell.length_a   1.000
_cell.length_b   1.000
_cell.length_c   1.000
_cell.angle_alpha   90.00
_cell.angle_beta   90.00
_cell.angle_gamma   90.00
#
_symmetry.space_group_name_H-M   'P 1'
#
loop_
_entity.id
_entity.type
_entity.pdbx_description
1 polymer ?
#
loop_
_entity_poly.entity_id
_entity_poly.type
_entity_poly.pdbx_seq_one_letter_code
_entity_poly.pdbx_strand_id
1 'polypeptide(L)'
;MTQSVDSLELIGQGKTKQIFKLPNEGGKSDLVLVKSKDTLTAFNAKRKNEVEGKAVSATQTTINVFKYLNALGCPTHFVSTREDPTEFIAEDCAMVPIEWVARRIATGSFLKRHPGINEGYIFSSLKIETFFKDDANDDPQWSDDQILAANFEFNGLKIGKNEISFMKRVTDAVFRVLEKAWKTLDCALVDMKIEFGVTKKGRLVLADVIDNDSWRVWPGGDRRLQLDKQFYRDLKEVTDDAIIELKKNYERVAQLTKNFLQEGNHNSRILVVAGSGSDKKFVEEAKSAAQKLGVSNVDTKICSAHKTTAESLDLVADYENGPPTVVICIAGRSNGLGPVLAANSTIPVINAPNVGADWAAQDIWSSLRMPAGIGCTTVLNSSEAALAAARILSSHDYMIFGKILFSQIANIEGIFDANRSL
;
A
#
# COMPACT_ATOMS: atom_id res chain seq x y z
N MET A 1 28.35 1.37 4.00
CA MET A 1 29.22 2.03 5.00
C MET A 1 28.84 1.53 6.39
N THR A 2 29.68 0.68 6.97
CA THR A 2 29.58 0.08 8.30
C THR A 2 30.20 1.00 9.36
N GLN A 3 29.71 2.24 9.48
CA GLN A 3 30.06 3.06 10.65
C GLN A 3 29.23 2.58 11.86
N SER A 4 29.90 2.42 13.00
CA SER A 4 29.26 2.11 14.28
C SER A 4 28.38 3.29 14.73
N VAL A 5 27.25 3.03 15.38
CA VAL A 5 26.37 4.08 15.91
C VAL A 5 27.07 4.95 16.97
N ASP A 6 28.05 4.41 17.69
CA ASP A 6 28.76 5.13 18.76
C ASP A 6 29.56 6.34 18.25
N SER A 7 29.84 6.43 16.96
CA SER A 7 30.51 7.58 16.33
C SER A 7 29.55 8.58 15.68
N LEU A 8 28.24 8.33 15.72
CA LEU A 8 27.23 9.19 15.09
C LEU A 8 26.64 10.20 16.08
N GLU A 9 26.30 11.38 15.57
CA GLU A 9 25.65 12.44 16.33
C GLU A 9 24.19 12.06 16.62
N LEU A 10 23.80 11.95 17.90
CA LEU A 10 22.41 11.76 18.32
C LEU A 10 21.64 13.09 18.13
N ILE A 11 20.64 13.08 17.26
CA ILE A 11 19.84 14.28 16.92
C ILE A 11 18.40 14.20 17.42
N GLY A 12 17.95 13.04 17.89
CA GLY A 12 16.61 12.88 18.46
C GLY A 12 16.49 11.63 19.32
N GLN A 13 15.69 11.71 20.38
CA GLN A 13 15.44 10.58 21.27
C GLN A 13 13.98 10.56 21.70
N GLY A 14 13.28 9.50 21.31
CA GLY A 14 11.91 9.22 21.73
C GLY A 14 11.82 8.15 22.82
N LYS A 15 10.59 7.80 23.20
CA LYS A 15 10.31 6.74 24.19
C LYS A 15 10.88 5.38 23.75
N THR A 16 10.78 5.04 22.47
CA THR A 16 11.10 3.71 21.93
C THR A 16 12.22 3.70 20.88
N LYS A 17 12.76 4.86 20.50
CA LYS A 17 13.75 4.97 19.41
C LYS A 17 14.73 6.13 19.63
N GLN A 18 15.87 6.06 18.96
CA GLN A 18 16.89 7.11 18.84
C GLN A 18 17.16 7.39 17.37
N ILE A 19 17.46 8.64 17.05
CA ILE A 19 17.72 9.12 15.69
C ILE A 19 19.13 9.70 15.66
N PHE A 20 19.97 9.16 14.78
CA PHE A 20 21.35 9.56 14.60
C PHE A 20 21.54 10.14 13.21
N LYS A 21 22.35 11.19 13.12
CA LYS A 21 22.71 11.80 11.85
C LYS A 21 23.76 10.96 11.14
N LEU A 22 23.52 10.65 9.86
CA LEU A 22 24.52 9.97 9.04
C LEU A 22 25.42 11.01 8.35
N PRO A 23 26.76 10.89 8.40
CA PRO A 23 27.64 11.72 7.59
C PRO A 23 27.65 11.27 6.12
N ASN A 24 27.70 12.21 5.18
CA ASN A 24 27.98 11.95 3.76
C ASN A 24 29.35 12.54 3.38
N GLU A 25 29.93 12.08 2.26
CA GLU A 25 31.05 12.78 1.62
C GLU A 25 30.61 14.21 1.26
N GLY A 26 31.14 15.22 1.97
CA GLY A 26 30.75 16.62 1.85
C GLY A 26 29.94 17.21 3.02
N GLY A 27 29.67 16.44 4.08
CA GLY A 27 29.22 16.97 5.39
C GLY A 27 27.72 17.32 5.52
N LYS A 28 26.91 17.13 4.48
CA LYS A 28 25.44 17.23 4.56
C LYS A 28 24.80 15.93 4.06
N SER A 29 24.09 15.24 4.95
CA SER A 29 23.25 14.11 4.59
C SER A 29 21.78 14.44 4.77
N ASP A 30 20.98 13.97 3.82
CA ASP A 30 19.52 13.93 3.91
C ASP A 30 19.04 12.62 4.54
N LEU A 31 19.95 11.86 5.17
CA LEU A 31 19.66 10.56 5.77
C LEU A 31 19.94 10.54 7.27
N VAL A 32 19.16 9.73 7.96
CA VAL A 32 19.31 9.43 9.39
C VAL A 32 19.33 7.93 9.61
N LEU A 33 19.95 7.52 10.70
CA LEU A 33 19.85 6.18 11.23
C LEU A 33 18.83 6.18 12.36
N VAL A 34 17.84 5.29 12.25
CA VAL A 34 16.82 5.08 13.27
C VAL A 34 17.19 3.79 14.03
N LYS A 35 17.39 3.90 15.34
CA LYS A 35 17.70 2.78 16.23
C LYS A 35 16.55 2.55 17.21
N SER A 36 15.96 1.36 17.18
CA SER A 36 14.91 0.97 18.12
C SER A 36 15.50 0.62 19.49
N LYS A 37 14.71 0.81 20.55
CA LYS A 37 15.03 0.40 21.92
C LYS A 37 14.15 -0.74 22.38
N ASP A 38 14.67 -1.55 23.30
CA ASP A 38 13.93 -2.62 23.99
C ASP A 38 12.87 -2.09 24.97
N THR A 39 12.88 -0.78 25.19
CA THR A 39 11.90 -0.10 26.04
C THR A 39 10.48 -0.23 25.48
N LEU A 40 9.59 -0.72 26.32
CA LEU A 40 8.14 -0.73 26.12
C LEU A 40 7.48 0.29 27.04
N THR A 41 6.52 1.05 26.52
CA THR A 41 5.78 2.07 27.30
C THR A 41 4.28 2.02 27.04
N ALA A 42 3.45 2.28 28.05
CA ALA A 42 2.01 2.48 27.90
C ALA A 42 1.52 3.64 28.79
N PHE A 43 0.33 4.19 28.45
CA PHE A 43 -0.33 5.27 29.19
C PHE A 43 0.58 6.48 29.42
N ASN A 44 1.15 7.04 28.34
CA ASN A 44 2.07 8.18 28.38
C ASN A 44 3.28 7.94 29.29
N ALA A 45 3.92 6.77 29.10
CA ALA A 45 5.07 6.29 29.86
C ALA A 45 4.83 6.08 31.38
N LYS A 46 3.59 6.18 31.87
CA LYS A 46 3.23 5.80 33.26
C LYS A 46 3.49 4.32 33.54
N ARG A 47 3.42 3.46 32.51
CA ARG A 47 3.85 2.06 32.56
C ARG A 47 5.07 1.88 31.65
N LYS A 48 6.15 1.30 32.18
CA LYS A 48 7.41 1.08 31.46
C LYS A 48 8.04 -0.26 31.87
N ASN A 49 8.48 -1.03 30.88
CA ASN A 49 9.28 -2.24 31.07
C ASN A 49 10.38 -2.29 29.99
N GLU A 50 11.48 -2.99 30.28
CA GLU A 50 12.45 -3.38 29.26
C GLU A 50 12.14 -4.81 28.81
N VAL A 51 12.06 -5.03 27.51
CA VAL A 51 11.76 -6.34 26.91
C VAL A 51 12.88 -6.67 25.94
N GLU A 52 13.83 -7.47 26.40
CA GLU A 52 15.01 -7.84 25.61
C GLU A 52 14.62 -8.45 24.26
N GLY A 53 15.15 -7.87 23.17
CA GLY A 53 14.90 -8.30 21.79
C GLY A 53 13.66 -7.69 21.14
N LYS A 54 12.87 -6.87 21.86
CA LYS A 54 11.75 -6.13 21.28
C LYS A 54 12.22 -5.19 20.16
N ALA A 55 13.38 -4.54 20.32
CA ALA A 55 13.95 -3.63 19.34
C ALA A 55 14.16 -4.32 17.99
N VAL A 56 14.61 -5.57 18.00
CA VAL A 56 14.78 -6.39 16.80
C VAL A 56 13.44 -6.64 16.12
N SER A 57 12.43 -7.14 16.86
CA SER A 57 11.11 -7.41 16.28
C SER A 57 10.40 -6.15 15.77
N ALA A 58 10.52 -5.02 16.50
CA ALA A 58 9.95 -3.75 16.09
C ALA A 58 10.60 -3.21 14.80
N THR A 59 11.93 -3.27 14.72
CA THR A 59 12.69 -2.84 13.53
C THR A 59 12.39 -3.75 12.34
N GLN A 60 12.38 -5.06 12.53
CA GLN A 60 12.06 -6.01 11.47
C GLN A 60 10.62 -5.81 10.94
N THR A 61 9.66 -5.61 11.83
CA THR A 61 8.26 -5.32 11.45
C THR A 61 8.19 -4.04 10.62
N THR A 62 8.84 -2.98 11.08
CA THR A 62 8.90 -1.68 10.38
C THR A 62 9.52 -1.82 8.99
N ILE A 63 10.65 -2.54 8.88
CA ILE A 63 11.33 -2.81 7.61
C ILE A 63 10.41 -3.59 6.65
N ASN A 64 9.76 -4.64 7.13
CA ASN A 64 8.85 -5.45 6.31
C ASN A 64 7.71 -4.60 5.76
N VAL A 65 7.08 -3.80 6.63
CA VAL A 65 5.98 -2.91 6.27
C VAL A 65 6.42 -1.84 5.28
N PHE A 66 7.54 -1.14 5.53
CA PHE A 66 7.99 -0.10 4.62
C PHE A 66 8.50 -0.64 3.28
N LYS A 67 9.14 -1.82 3.25
CA LYS A 67 9.47 -2.49 1.98
C LYS A 67 8.22 -2.82 1.17
N TYR A 68 7.20 -3.36 1.84
CA TYR A 68 5.90 -3.62 1.22
C TYR A 68 5.26 -2.34 0.68
N LEU A 69 5.15 -1.28 1.49
CA LEU A 69 4.56 -0.01 1.08
C LEU A 69 5.35 0.68 -0.06
N ASN A 70 6.69 0.67 -0.01
CA ASN A 70 7.54 1.18 -1.08
C ASN A 70 7.36 0.38 -2.38
N ALA A 71 7.26 -0.95 -2.27
CA ALA A 71 6.99 -1.80 -3.43
C ALA A 71 5.64 -1.46 -4.06
N LEU A 72 4.64 -0.98 -3.31
CA LEU A 72 3.36 -0.51 -3.86
C LEU A 72 3.40 0.92 -4.41
N GLY A 73 4.46 1.69 -4.16
CA GLY A 73 4.59 3.09 -4.58
C GLY A 73 4.13 4.11 -3.53
N CYS A 74 3.97 3.72 -2.27
CA CYS A 74 3.73 4.66 -1.18
C CYS A 74 4.98 5.53 -0.96
N PRO A 75 4.86 6.87 -0.84
CA PRO A 75 5.99 7.72 -0.47
C PRO A 75 6.31 7.51 1.02
N THR A 76 7.40 6.82 1.32
CA THR A 76 7.89 6.63 2.70
C THR A 76 9.29 7.19 2.85
N HIS A 77 9.67 7.50 4.10
CA HIS A 77 11.04 7.92 4.41
C HIS A 77 12.03 6.74 4.46
N PHE A 78 11.59 5.48 4.37
CA PHE A 78 12.48 4.33 4.53
C PHE A 78 13.40 4.17 3.31
N VAL A 79 14.70 4.01 3.55
CA VAL A 79 15.73 3.89 2.51
C VAL A 79 16.32 2.48 2.45
N SER A 80 16.90 1.99 3.55
CA SER A 80 17.56 0.68 3.53
C SER A 80 17.71 0.04 4.91
N THR A 81 17.96 -1.27 4.92
CA THR A 81 18.28 -2.03 6.13
C THR A 81 19.74 -1.84 6.55
N ARG A 82 20.06 -2.22 7.80
CA ARG A 82 21.42 -2.28 8.37
C ARG A 82 21.78 -3.72 8.73
N GLU A 83 23.07 -3.96 9.00
CA GLU A 83 23.54 -5.25 9.55
C GLU A 83 23.05 -5.43 11.00
N ASP A 84 23.06 -4.36 11.79
CA ASP A 84 22.44 -4.37 13.12
C ASP A 84 20.90 -4.49 12.95
N PRO A 85 20.28 -5.54 13.52
CA PRO A 85 18.86 -5.81 13.35
C PRO A 85 17.95 -4.85 14.14
N THR A 86 18.51 -3.94 14.93
CA THR A 86 17.79 -2.88 15.65
C THR A 86 17.77 -1.54 14.90
N GLU A 87 18.37 -1.48 13.70
CA GLU A 87 18.62 -0.24 12.97
C GLU A 87 18.08 -0.26 11.54
N PHE A 88 17.68 0.92 11.04
CA PHE A 88 17.44 1.15 9.62
C PHE A 88 17.81 2.58 9.20
N ILE A 89 17.99 2.79 7.89
CA ILE A 89 18.27 4.10 7.30
C ILE A 89 16.98 4.70 6.74
N ALA A 90 16.75 5.97 7.03
CA ALA A 90 15.61 6.74 6.54
C ALA A 90 16.04 8.12 6.00
N GLU A 91 15.23 8.73 5.15
CA GLU A 91 15.32 10.15 4.81
C GLU A 91 15.00 10.99 6.05
N ASP A 92 15.83 12.01 6.28
CA ASP A 92 15.65 13.00 7.34
C ASP A 92 14.43 13.89 7.02
N CYS A 93 13.50 13.99 7.97
CA CYS A 93 12.26 14.73 7.79
C CYS A 93 11.85 15.47 9.06
N ALA A 94 11.30 16.67 8.88
CA ALA A 94 10.61 17.41 9.94
C ALA A 94 9.22 16.79 10.15
N MET A 95 8.99 16.18 11.31
CA MET A 95 7.74 15.48 11.62
C MET A 95 6.57 16.46 11.77
N VAL A 96 5.45 16.15 11.12
CA VAL A 96 4.17 16.83 11.35
C VAL A 96 3.62 16.28 12.68
N PRO A 97 3.33 17.13 13.69
CA PRO A 97 2.98 16.68 15.05
C PRO A 97 1.52 16.22 15.17
N ILE A 98 1.07 15.38 14.23
CA ILE A 98 -0.27 14.82 14.16
C ILE A 98 -0.18 13.31 14.02
N GLU A 99 -0.86 12.61 14.91
CA GLU A 99 -1.12 11.18 14.81
C GLU A 99 -2.35 10.93 13.93
N TRP A 100 -2.18 10.18 12.85
CA TRP A 100 -3.25 9.83 11.92
C TRP A 100 -3.75 8.42 12.20
N VAL A 101 -4.97 8.31 12.72
CA VAL A 101 -5.56 7.03 13.11
C VAL A 101 -6.63 6.61 12.10
N ALA A 102 -6.52 5.39 11.58
CA ALA A 102 -7.54 4.76 10.75
C ALA A 102 -8.19 3.59 11.50
N ARG A 103 -9.52 3.44 11.39
CA ARG A 103 -10.28 2.34 12.01
C ARG A 103 -11.21 1.65 11.04
N ARG A 104 -11.16 0.32 11.04
CA ARG A 104 -12.19 -0.55 10.48
C ARG A 104 -13.21 -0.97 11.53
N ILE A 105 -12.77 -1.24 12.75
CA ILE A 105 -13.61 -1.74 13.84
C ILE A 105 -13.56 -0.76 15.01
N ALA A 106 -14.71 -0.44 15.59
CA ALA A 106 -14.81 0.39 16.79
C ALA A 106 -14.31 -0.38 18.02
N THR A 107 -13.22 0.12 18.62
CA THR A 107 -12.67 -0.35 19.90
C THR A 107 -11.89 0.79 20.59
N GLY A 108 -11.31 0.52 21.75
CA GLY A 108 -10.35 1.41 22.42
C GLY A 108 -10.90 2.81 22.71
N SER A 109 -10.09 3.83 22.39
CA SER A 109 -10.43 5.23 22.73
C SER A 109 -11.64 5.75 21.96
N PHE A 110 -11.99 5.15 20.81
CA PHE A 110 -13.18 5.54 20.05
C PHE A 110 -14.47 5.33 20.86
N LEU A 111 -14.60 4.17 21.51
CA LEU A 111 -15.78 3.84 22.34
C LEU A 111 -15.90 4.76 23.55
N LYS A 112 -14.78 5.18 24.13
CA LYS A 112 -14.77 6.14 25.25
C LYS A 112 -15.31 7.51 24.85
N ARG A 113 -14.98 7.97 23.63
CA ARG A 113 -15.47 9.26 23.09
C ARG A 113 -16.89 9.19 22.54
N HIS A 114 -17.41 7.98 22.26
CA HIS A 114 -18.71 7.78 21.63
C HIS A 114 -19.56 6.77 22.42
N PRO A 115 -20.04 7.14 23.63
CA PRO A 115 -20.91 6.26 24.41
C PRO A 115 -22.16 5.89 23.61
N GLY A 116 -22.54 4.61 23.65
CA GLY A 116 -23.67 4.06 22.89
C GLY A 116 -23.29 3.31 21.62
N ILE A 117 -22.03 3.40 21.17
CA ILE A 117 -21.51 2.52 20.12
C ILE A 117 -20.93 1.26 20.78
N ASN A 118 -21.33 0.09 20.27
CA ASN A 118 -20.81 -1.19 20.76
C ASN A 118 -19.45 -1.51 20.17
N GLU A 119 -18.60 -2.18 20.95
CA GLU A 119 -17.37 -2.76 20.44
C GLU A 119 -17.68 -3.74 19.30
N GLY A 120 -16.85 -3.73 18.25
CA GLY A 120 -17.07 -4.56 17.06
C GLY A 120 -17.88 -3.88 15.95
N TYR A 121 -18.40 -2.66 16.16
CA TYR A 121 -19.04 -1.90 15.07
C TYR A 121 -18.06 -1.72 13.90
N ILE A 122 -18.49 -2.11 12.69
CA ILE A 122 -17.66 -2.05 11.48
C ILE A 122 -17.96 -0.77 10.72
N PHE A 123 -16.94 0.05 10.50
CA PHE A 123 -17.03 1.21 9.63
C PHE A 123 -16.92 0.77 8.17
N SER A 124 -17.94 1.04 7.37
CA SER A 124 -17.96 0.72 5.93
C SER A 124 -16.91 1.55 5.17
N SER A 125 -16.90 2.86 5.39
CA SER A 125 -15.77 3.74 5.08
C SER A 125 -14.84 3.83 6.27
N LEU A 126 -13.52 3.77 6.08
CA LEU A 126 -12.60 3.87 7.21
C LEU A 126 -12.83 5.17 8.00
N LYS A 127 -12.87 5.04 9.32
CA LYS A 127 -12.91 6.21 10.19
C LYS A 127 -11.48 6.73 10.34
N ILE A 128 -11.21 7.89 9.75
CA ILE A 128 -9.94 8.61 9.92
C ILE A 128 -10.13 9.67 11.01
N GLU A 129 -9.22 9.67 11.98
CA GLU A 129 -9.15 10.63 13.09
C GLU A 129 -7.74 11.18 13.22
N THR A 130 -7.61 12.40 13.73
CA THR A 130 -6.34 13.09 13.94
C THR A 130 -6.17 13.48 15.39
N PHE A 131 -4.97 13.29 15.95
CA PHE A 131 -4.65 13.65 17.33
C PHE A 131 -3.36 14.47 17.34
N PHE A 132 -3.37 15.62 18.02
CA PHE A 132 -2.19 16.46 18.14
C PHE A 132 -1.24 15.85 19.16
N LYS A 133 0.04 15.75 18.82
CA LYS A 133 1.06 15.18 19.69
C LYS A 133 1.35 16.13 20.85
N ASP A 134 0.80 15.80 22.01
CA ASP A 134 0.92 16.55 23.25
C ASP A 134 0.77 15.60 24.44
N ASP A 135 1.89 15.02 24.86
CA ASP A 135 1.97 14.11 26.00
C ASP A 135 1.40 14.72 27.29
N ALA A 136 1.43 16.05 27.44
CA ALA A 136 0.92 16.73 28.64
C ALA A 136 -0.61 16.76 28.69
N ASN A 137 -1.27 16.67 27.53
CA ASN A 137 -2.73 16.74 27.38
C ASN A 137 -3.32 15.44 26.79
N ASP A 138 -2.61 14.32 26.94
CA ASP A 138 -3.01 12.99 26.49
C ASP A 138 -3.40 12.93 24.99
N ASP A 139 -2.63 13.61 24.14
CA ASP A 139 -2.79 13.66 22.68
C ASP A 139 -4.24 14.01 22.23
N PRO A 140 -4.69 15.27 22.38
CA PRO A 140 -6.08 15.63 22.15
C PRO A 140 -6.47 15.44 20.68
N GLN A 141 -7.70 14.99 20.45
CA GLN A 141 -8.26 14.89 19.09
C GLN A 141 -8.37 16.29 18.47
N TRP A 142 -7.85 16.44 17.26
CA TRP A 142 -7.96 17.67 16.47
C TRP A 142 -8.84 17.44 15.23
N SER A 143 -9.56 18.47 14.83
CA SER A 143 -10.26 18.59 13.56
C SER A 143 -9.35 19.15 12.47
N ASP A 144 -9.75 19.03 11.21
CA ASP A 144 -9.03 19.62 10.07
C ASP A 144 -8.87 21.13 10.22
N ASP A 145 -9.90 21.82 10.73
CA ASP A 145 -9.87 23.27 10.93
C ASP A 145 -8.85 23.67 11.99
N GLN A 146 -8.65 22.85 13.03
CA GLN A 146 -7.59 23.08 14.03
C GLN A 146 -6.20 22.88 13.43
N ILE A 147 -6.00 21.85 12.58
CA ILE A 147 -4.73 21.62 11.88
C ILE A 147 -4.45 22.79 10.92
N LEU A 148 -5.45 23.28 10.18
CA LEU A 148 -5.33 24.43 9.29
C LEU A 148 -5.01 25.72 10.06
N ALA A 149 -5.71 25.96 11.17
CA ALA A 149 -5.52 27.14 12.00
C ALA A 149 -4.14 27.18 12.67
N ALA A 150 -3.53 26.01 12.92
CA ALA A 150 -2.17 25.92 13.45
C ALA A 150 -1.11 26.44 12.47
N ASN A 151 -1.44 26.59 11.18
CA ASN A 151 -0.58 27.20 10.16
C ASN A 151 0.84 26.60 10.14
N PHE A 152 0.93 25.27 10.24
CA PHE A 152 2.21 24.57 10.25
C PHE A 152 2.97 24.75 8.92
N GLU A 153 4.28 24.90 9.02
CA GLU A 153 5.20 24.91 7.89
C GLU A 153 6.47 24.12 8.25
N PHE A 154 6.85 23.18 7.40
CA PHE A 154 8.00 22.30 7.62
C PHE A 154 8.81 22.21 6.33
N ASN A 155 10.11 22.49 6.41
CA ASN A 155 11.02 22.43 5.25
C ASN A 155 10.46 23.14 3.98
N GLY A 156 9.82 24.30 4.18
CA GLY A 156 9.22 25.10 3.11
C GLY A 156 7.85 24.62 2.59
N LEU A 157 7.32 23.51 3.12
CA LEU A 157 5.97 23.05 2.82
C LEU A 157 4.99 23.52 3.90
N LYS A 158 4.03 24.36 3.49
CA LYS A 158 2.90 24.75 4.34
C LYS A 158 1.86 23.63 4.37
N ILE A 159 1.39 23.25 5.56
CA ILE A 159 0.34 22.23 5.74
C ILE A 159 -1.03 22.89 5.54
N GLY A 160 -1.49 22.92 4.29
CA GLY A 160 -2.79 23.44 3.89
C GLY A 160 -3.85 22.35 3.69
N LYS A 161 -4.95 22.73 3.05
CA LYS A 161 -6.08 21.82 2.77
C LYS A 161 -5.66 20.64 1.88
N ASN A 162 -4.77 20.89 0.93
CA ASN A 162 -4.27 19.86 0.01
C ASN A 162 -3.41 18.85 0.76
N GLU A 163 -2.51 19.31 1.63
CA GLU A 163 -1.62 18.43 2.43
C GLU A 163 -2.43 17.61 3.43
N ILE A 164 -3.41 18.20 4.11
CA ILE A 164 -4.35 17.47 5.00
C ILE A 164 -5.14 16.43 4.20
N SER A 165 -5.71 16.81 3.05
CA SER A 165 -6.42 15.85 2.19
C SER A 165 -5.50 14.73 1.69
N PHE A 166 -4.24 15.03 1.38
CA PHE A 166 -3.27 14.05 0.94
C PHE A 166 -2.92 13.07 2.07
N MET A 167 -2.58 13.56 3.27
CA MET A 167 -2.30 12.71 4.44
C MET A 167 -3.47 11.78 4.73
N LYS A 168 -4.72 12.27 4.71
CA LYS A 168 -5.92 11.42 4.88
C LYS A 168 -6.03 10.31 3.84
N ARG A 169 -5.77 10.62 2.57
CA ARG A 169 -5.82 9.65 1.46
C ARG A 169 -4.72 8.60 1.62
N VAL A 170 -3.50 9.01 2.00
CA VAL A 170 -2.41 8.08 2.28
C VAL A 170 -2.73 7.23 3.51
N THR A 171 -3.30 7.80 4.58
CA THR A 171 -3.74 7.01 5.76
C THR A 171 -4.79 5.96 5.39
N ASP A 172 -5.82 6.31 4.62
CA ASP A 172 -6.82 5.36 4.09
C ASP A 172 -6.14 4.25 3.27
N ALA A 173 -5.26 4.63 2.36
CA ALA A 173 -4.61 3.69 1.46
C ALA A 173 -3.67 2.73 2.19
N VAL A 174 -2.80 3.26 3.06
CA VAL A 174 -1.89 2.46 3.89
C VAL A 174 -2.69 1.47 4.73
N PHE A 175 -3.80 1.90 5.35
CA PHE A 175 -4.64 0.98 6.13
C PHE A 175 -5.20 -0.13 5.24
N ARG A 176 -5.78 0.20 4.08
CA ARG A 176 -6.44 -0.79 3.22
C ARG A 176 -5.48 -1.81 2.62
N VAL A 177 -4.27 -1.39 2.26
CA VAL A 177 -3.26 -2.32 1.73
C VAL A 177 -2.70 -3.22 2.84
N LEU A 178 -2.52 -2.71 4.06
CA LEU A 178 -2.13 -3.53 5.21
C LEU A 178 -3.26 -4.45 5.67
N GLU A 179 -4.51 -4.00 5.63
CA GLU A 179 -5.72 -4.79 5.92
C GLU A 179 -5.81 -6.00 4.97
N LYS A 180 -5.60 -5.78 3.67
CA LYS A 180 -5.57 -6.88 2.70
C LYS A 180 -4.39 -7.81 2.89
N ALA A 181 -3.20 -7.30 3.20
CA ALA A 181 -2.02 -8.13 3.46
C ALA A 181 -2.20 -8.99 4.72
N TRP A 182 -2.72 -8.43 5.81
CA TRP A 182 -3.07 -9.19 7.01
C TRP A 182 -4.16 -10.24 6.76
N LYS A 183 -5.14 -9.93 5.92
CA LYS A 183 -6.20 -10.86 5.56
C LYS A 183 -5.69 -12.14 4.88
N THR A 184 -4.60 -12.07 4.10
CA THR A 184 -3.99 -13.28 3.50
C THR A 184 -3.36 -14.21 4.55
N LEU A 185 -3.12 -13.70 5.75
CA LEU A 185 -2.55 -14.41 6.90
C LEU A 185 -3.59 -14.71 7.99
N ASP A 186 -4.89 -14.70 7.63
CA ASP A 186 -6.02 -14.91 8.54
C ASP A 186 -5.98 -13.98 9.78
N CYS A 187 -5.62 -12.71 9.56
CA CYS A 187 -5.58 -11.70 10.60
C CYS A 187 -6.46 -10.50 10.21
N ALA A 188 -7.24 -9.98 11.16
CA ALA A 188 -7.98 -8.75 11.00
C ALA A 188 -7.14 -7.56 11.49
N LEU A 189 -6.88 -6.58 10.61
CA LEU A 189 -6.37 -5.27 11.01
C LEU A 189 -7.55 -4.41 11.48
N VAL A 190 -7.52 -3.99 12.74
CA VAL A 190 -8.67 -3.39 13.44
C VAL A 190 -8.62 -1.87 13.35
N ASP A 191 -7.50 -1.31 13.77
CA ASP A 191 -7.13 0.10 13.62
C ASP A 191 -5.61 0.24 13.56
N MET A 192 -5.12 1.40 13.12
CA MET A 192 -3.71 1.73 13.12
C MET A 192 -3.49 3.22 13.31
N LYS A 193 -2.28 3.59 13.73
CA LYS A 193 -1.77 4.96 13.79
C LYS A 193 -0.52 5.07 12.92
N ILE A 194 -0.43 6.15 12.14
CA ILE A 194 0.78 6.54 11.40
C ILE A 194 1.09 8.03 11.58
N GLU A 195 2.31 8.42 11.24
CA GLU A 195 2.80 9.80 11.31
C GLU A 195 3.46 10.18 9.97
N PHE A 196 3.47 11.47 9.64
CA PHE A 196 4.07 11.99 8.42
C PHE A 196 5.21 12.94 8.74
N GLY A 197 6.15 13.07 7.80
CA GLY A 197 7.21 14.05 7.86
C GLY A 197 7.38 14.76 6.52
N VAL A 198 7.93 15.97 6.56
CA VAL A 198 8.36 16.69 5.36
C VAL A 198 9.87 16.55 5.25
N THR A 199 10.33 15.91 4.18
CA THR A 199 11.76 15.75 3.87
C THR A 199 12.44 17.11 3.66
N LYS A 200 13.78 17.17 3.70
CA LYS A 200 14.55 18.40 3.38
C LYS A 200 14.27 18.96 1.99
N LYS A 201 13.74 18.14 1.08
CA LYS A 201 13.34 18.52 -0.28
C LYS A 201 11.88 19.01 -0.37
N GLY A 202 11.21 19.22 0.76
CA GLY A 202 9.81 19.70 0.80
C GLY A 202 8.77 18.63 0.45
N ARG A 203 9.16 17.36 0.29
CA ARG A 203 8.21 16.27 0.01
C ARG A 203 7.60 15.73 1.29
N LEU A 204 6.27 15.56 1.29
CA LEU A 204 5.52 14.95 2.37
C LEU A 204 5.55 13.42 2.23
N VAL A 205 6.04 12.71 3.24
CA VAL A 205 6.23 11.25 3.23
C VAL A 205 5.66 10.61 4.48
N LEU A 206 5.22 9.35 4.36
CA LEU A 206 4.97 8.49 5.50
C LEU A 206 6.29 8.27 6.25
N ALA A 207 6.30 8.57 7.55
CA ALA A 207 7.51 8.55 8.36
C ALA A 207 7.27 7.80 9.68
N ASP A 208 8.20 7.99 10.62
CA ASP A 208 8.26 7.27 11.89
C ASP A 208 8.44 5.75 11.72
N VAL A 209 7.61 4.95 12.38
CA VAL A 209 7.66 3.49 12.36
C VAL A 209 6.24 2.95 12.24
N ILE A 210 6.11 1.78 11.63
CA ILE A 210 4.88 0.99 11.72
C ILE A 210 5.28 -0.38 12.25
N ASP A 211 5.17 -0.50 13.57
CA ASP A 211 5.51 -1.71 14.32
C ASP A 211 4.29 -2.27 15.07
N ASN A 212 4.51 -3.24 15.95
CA ASN A 212 3.43 -3.86 16.72
C ASN A 212 2.85 -2.96 17.85
N ASP A 213 3.36 -1.74 18.01
CA ASP A 213 2.78 -0.70 18.85
C ASP A 213 1.76 0.16 18.08
N SER A 214 1.82 0.10 16.75
CA SER A 214 1.19 1.04 15.83
C SER A 214 -0.22 0.62 15.38
N TRP A 215 -0.62 -0.64 15.61
CA TRP A 215 -1.92 -1.17 15.21
C TRP A 215 -2.58 -2.04 16.28
N ARG A 216 -3.82 -2.45 15.97
CA ARG A 216 -4.46 -3.62 16.58
C ARG A 216 -4.64 -4.72 15.53
N VAL A 217 -4.21 -5.94 15.84
CA VAL A 217 -4.29 -7.08 14.92
C VAL A 217 -4.80 -8.34 15.63
N TRP A 218 -5.88 -8.91 15.09
CA TRP A 218 -6.61 -10.03 15.68
C TRP A 218 -6.61 -11.24 14.75
N PRO A 219 -5.89 -12.33 15.09
CA PRO A 219 -5.97 -13.60 14.38
C PRO A 219 -7.41 -14.13 14.32
N GLY A 220 -7.86 -14.56 13.14
CA GLY A 220 -9.23 -15.01 12.87
C GLY A 220 -10.32 -13.95 13.15
N GLY A 221 -9.94 -12.69 13.35
CA GLY A 221 -10.85 -11.64 13.83
C GLY A 221 -11.20 -11.74 15.32
N ASP A 222 -10.54 -12.61 16.10
CA ASP A 222 -10.81 -12.81 17.52
C ASP A 222 -9.92 -11.93 18.40
N ARG A 223 -10.52 -10.95 19.09
CA ARG A 223 -9.83 -10.05 20.01
C ARG A 223 -9.08 -10.80 21.13
N ARG A 224 -9.54 -11.99 21.53
CA ARG A 224 -8.88 -12.79 22.58
C ARG A 224 -7.49 -13.28 22.16
N LEU A 225 -7.24 -13.34 20.85
CA LEU A 225 -5.98 -13.77 20.26
C LEU A 225 -5.08 -12.59 19.86
N GLN A 226 -5.39 -11.37 20.31
CA GLN A 226 -4.67 -10.15 19.92
C GLN A 226 -3.15 -10.29 20.06
N LEU A 227 -2.43 -9.95 18.99
CA LEU A 227 -0.96 -10.02 18.97
C LEU A 227 -0.31 -8.67 19.26
N ASP A 228 -1.07 -7.59 19.20
CA ASP A 228 -0.54 -6.24 19.32
C ASP A 228 -0.34 -5.79 20.78
N LYS A 229 0.25 -4.60 20.93
CA LYS A 229 0.53 -3.97 22.22
C LYS A 229 -0.70 -3.78 23.13
N GLN A 230 -1.93 -3.86 22.61
CA GLN A 230 -3.12 -3.85 23.45
C GLN A 230 -3.11 -5.00 24.48
N PHE A 231 -2.49 -6.14 24.18
CA PHE A 231 -2.24 -7.21 25.16
C PHE A 231 -1.58 -6.67 26.43
N TYR A 232 -0.46 -5.94 26.26
CA TYR A 232 0.27 -5.34 27.37
C TYR A 232 -0.51 -4.23 28.10
N ARG A 233 -1.35 -3.49 27.38
CA ARG A 233 -2.20 -2.44 27.97
C ARG A 233 -3.33 -3.04 28.83
N ASP A 234 -3.85 -4.20 28.44
CA ASP A 234 -4.96 -4.87 29.12
C ASP A 234 -4.54 -5.64 30.38
N LEU A 235 -3.24 -5.91 30.55
CA LEU A 235 -2.70 -6.55 31.76
C LEU A 235 -3.02 -5.72 33.01
N LYS A 236 -3.66 -6.37 34.00
CA LYS A 236 -3.86 -5.81 35.35
C LYS A 236 -2.52 -5.65 36.06
N GLU A 237 -1.71 -6.70 36.02
CA GLU A 237 -0.35 -6.76 36.56
C GLU A 237 0.61 -7.29 35.49
N VAL A 238 1.83 -6.78 35.46
CA VAL A 238 2.85 -7.20 34.50
C VAL A 238 3.70 -8.28 35.17
N THR A 239 3.46 -9.54 34.82
CA THR A 239 4.25 -10.69 35.27
C THR A 239 5.31 -11.08 34.26
N ASP A 240 6.31 -11.86 34.68
CA ASP A 240 7.36 -12.36 33.78
C ASP A 240 6.78 -13.22 32.65
N ASP A 241 5.81 -14.09 32.96
CA ASP A 241 5.10 -14.90 31.97
C ASP A 241 4.39 -14.04 30.91
N ALA A 242 3.76 -12.94 31.33
CA ALA A 242 3.09 -12.02 30.43
C ALA A 242 4.09 -11.27 29.53
N ILE A 243 5.29 -10.95 30.03
CA ILE A 243 6.36 -10.37 29.22
C ILE A 243 6.91 -11.38 28.20
N ILE A 244 7.06 -12.65 28.59
CA ILE A 244 7.48 -13.73 27.69
C ILE A 244 6.44 -13.92 26.57
N GLU A 245 5.15 -13.94 26.89
CA GLU A 245 4.08 -14.04 25.90
C GLU A 245 4.05 -12.82 24.97
N LEU A 246 4.19 -11.61 25.52
CA LEU A 246 4.28 -10.40 24.72
C LEU A 246 5.45 -10.45 23.74
N LYS A 247 6.64 -10.88 24.19
CA LYS A 247 7.80 -11.04 23.30
C LYS A 247 7.50 -12.01 22.14
N LYS A 248 6.88 -13.16 22.43
CA LYS A 248 6.44 -14.11 21.40
C LYS A 248 5.46 -13.48 20.40
N ASN A 249 4.56 -12.61 20.87
CA ASN A 249 3.63 -11.90 20.00
C ASN A 249 4.37 -10.94 19.03
N TYR A 250 5.36 -10.19 19.51
CA TYR A 250 6.20 -9.33 18.65
C TYR A 250 7.01 -10.14 17.63
N GLU A 251 7.62 -11.25 18.06
CA GLU A 251 8.36 -12.17 17.17
C GLU A 251 7.45 -12.77 16.10
N ARG A 252 6.24 -13.21 16.49
CA ARG A 252 5.23 -13.75 15.57
C ARG A 252 4.82 -12.71 14.53
N VAL A 253 4.54 -11.48 14.94
CA VAL A 253 4.18 -10.38 14.02
C VAL A 253 5.33 -10.05 13.08
N ALA A 254 6.56 -9.98 13.58
CA ALA A 254 7.75 -9.76 12.76
C ALA A 254 7.95 -10.88 11.72
N GLN A 255 7.60 -12.13 12.04
CA GLN A 255 7.66 -13.25 11.10
C GLN A 255 6.51 -13.24 10.09
N LEU A 256 5.29 -12.94 10.51
CA LEU A 256 4.12 -12.87 9.63
C LEU A 256 4.27 -11.78 8.57
N THR A 257 4.70 -10.58 8.97
CA THR A 257 4.87 -9.43 8.08
C THR A 257 5.93 -9.63 7.00
N LYS A 258 6.86 -10.59 7.13
CA LYS A 258 7.79 -10.96 6.04
C LYS A 258 7.05 -11.42 4.78
N ASN A 259 5.84 -11.96 4.94
CA ASN A 259 5.03 -12.48 3.84
C ASN A 259 4.15 -11.42 3.17
N PHE A 260 4.26 -10.14 3.58
CA PHE A 260 3.54 -9.03 2.93
C PHE A 260 4.09 -8.69 1.56
N LEU A 261 5.40 -8.83 1.37
CA LEU A 261 6.03 -8.65 0.08
C LEU A 261 6.27 -10.02 -0.53
N GLN A 262 5.41 -10.42 -1.46
CA GLN A 262 5.54 -11.68 -2.22
C GLN A 262 6.00 -11.35 -3.63
N GLU A 263 7.30 -11.19 -3.85
CA GLU A 263 7.84 -10.90 -5.18
C GLU A 263 7.61 -12.10 -6.11
N GLY A 264 6.90 -11.88 -7.22
CA GLY A 264 6.77 -12.86 -8.32
C GLY A 264 5.79 -14.02 -8.09
N ASN A 265 5.19 -14.14 -6.90
CA ASN A 265 4.17 -15.15 -6.61
C ASN A 265 2.75 -14.58 -6.73
N HIS A 266 2.48 -13.89 -7.85
CA HIS A 266 1.16 -13.31 -8.10
C HIS A 266 0.29 -14.33 -8.83
N ASN A 267 -0.81 -14.73 -8.19
CA ASN A 267 -1.77 -15.70 -8.72
C ASN A 267 -2.72 -15.04 -9.74
N SER A 268 -2.24 -14.09 -10.54
CA SER A 268 -3.02 -13.33 -11.52
C SER A 268 -2.24 -13.18 -12.81
N ARG A 269 -2.94 -13.19 -13.95
CA ARG A 269 -2.33 -13.21 -15.28
C ARG A 269 -3.09 -12.31 -16.26
N ILE A 270 -2.34 -11.65 -17.14
CA ILE A 270 -2.90 -10.97 -18.32
C ILE A 270 -2.36 -11.65 -19.57
N LEU A 271 -3.25 -12.03 -20.48
CA LEU A 271 -2.90 -12.49 -21.82
C LEU A 271 -3.22 -11.37 -22.83
N VAL A 272 -2.19 -10.83 -23.49
CA VAL A 272 -2.36 -9.85 -24.57
C VAL A 272 -2.32 -10.59 -25.91
N VAL A 273 -3.44 -10.60 -26.64
CA VAL A 273 -3.56 -11.25 -27.95
C VAL A 273 -3.72 -10.20 -29.03
N ALA A 274 -2.87 -10.22 -30.05
CA ALA A 274 -2.99 -9.33 -31.19
C ALA A 274 -3.31 -10.07 -32.49
N GLY A 275 -4.16 -9.47 -33.33
CA GLY A 275 -4.58 -10.02 -34.61
C GLY A 275 -3.48 -10.10 -35.68
N SER A 276 -2.41 -9.31 -35.53
CA SER A 276 -1.33 -9.14 -36.50
C SER A 276 -0.01 -8.78 -35.84
N GLY A 277 1.11 -9.22 -36.42
CA GLY A 277 2.45 -8.82 -35.98
C GLY A 277 2.73 -7.32 -36.15
N SER A 278 1.94 -6.61 -36.98
CA SER A 278 2.03 -5.14 -37.11
C SER A 278 1.66 -4.40 -35.81
N ASP A 279 0.88 -5.01 -34.93
CA ASP A 279 0.41 -4.40 -33.67
C ASP A 279 1.41 -4.57 -32.52
N LYS A 280 2.63 -5.04 -32.80
CA LYS A 280 3.66 -5.33 -31.79
C LYS A 280 3.93 -4.17 -30.83
N LYS A 281 3.94 -2.92 -31.32
CA LYS A 281 4.16 -1.74 -30.46
C LYS A 281 3.06 -1.60 -29.39
N PHE A 282 1.80 -1.84 -29.77
CA PHE A 282 0.66 -1.76 -28.85
C PHE A 282 0.66 -2.92 -27.84
N VAL A 283 1.11 -4.11 -28.25
CA VAL A 283 1.30 -5.26 -27.36
C VAL A 283 2.35 -4.95 -26.29
N GLU A 284 3.52 -4.43 -26.68
CA GLU A 284 4.58 -4.09 -25.72
C GLU A 284 4.16 -2.95 -24.78
N GLU A 285 3.38 -1.99 -25.28
CA GLU A 285 2.82 -0.93 -24.43
C GLU A 285 1.86 -1.50 -23.37
N ALA A 286 0.90 -2.35 -23.77
CA ALA A 286 -0.03 -3.00 -22.84
C ALA A 286 0.73 -3.85 -21.80
N LYS A 287 1.75 -4.60 -22.25
CA LYS A 287 2.60 -5.40 -21.39
C LYS A 287 3.36 -4.54 -20.37
N SER A 288 4.00 -3.47 -20.82
CA SER A 288 4.73 -2.56 -19.94
C SER A 288 3.81 -1.88 -18.92
N ALA A 289 2.62 -1.46 -19.35
CA ALA A 289 1.61 -0.86 -18.47
C ALA A 289 1.12 -1.86 -17.40
N ALA A 290 0.81 -3.10 -17.80
CA ALA A 290 0.41 -4.16 -16.87
C ALA A 290 1.50 -4.47 -15.82
N GLN A 291 2.75 -4.55 -16.24
CA GLN A 291 3.90 -4.80 -15.34
C GLN A 291 4.09 -3.66 -14.34
N LYS A 292 3.96 -2.40 -14.76
CA LYS A 292 4.01 -1.23 -13.86
C LYS A 292 2.92 -1.26 -12.79
N LEU A 293 1.77 -1.87 -13.10
CA LEU A 293 0.65 -2.05 -12.18
C LEU A 293 0.79 -3.29 -11.27
N GLY A 294 1.92 -3.99 -11.33
CA GLY A 294 2.22 -5.13 -10.45
C GLY A 294 1.81 -6.49 -11.02
N VAL A 295 1.38 -6.59 -12.27
CA VAL A 295 1.10 -7.88 -12.92
C VAL A 295 2.41 -8.48 -13.41
N SER A 296 2.93 -9.50 -12.72
CA SER A 296 4.18 -10.17 -13.14
C SER A 296 3.98 -11.12 -14.32
N ASN A 297 2.82 -11.79 -14.39
CA ASN A 297 2.52 -12.78 -15.42
C ASN A 297 1.77 -12.13 -16.58
N VAL A 298 2.52 -11.61 -17.55
CA VAL A 298 1.95 -11.01 -18.77
C VAL A 298 2.44 -11.77 -19.99
N ASP A 299 1.53 -12.59 -20.53
CA ASP A 299 1.77 -13.36 -21.74
C ASP A 299 1.34 -12.57 -22.97
N THR A 300 2.02 -12.79 -24.10
CA THR A 300 1.72 -12.11 -25.36
C THR A 300 1.65 -13.11 -26.50
N LYS A 301 0.62 -13.03 -27.33
CA LYS A 301 0.43 -13.92 -28.49
C LYS A 301 -0.05 -13.16 -29.72
N ILE A 302 0.37 -13.62 -30.89
CA ILE A 302 -0.24 -13.22 -32.18
C ILE A 302 -1.17 -14.35 -32.61
N CYS A 303 -2.45 -14.04 -32.80
CA CYS A 303 -3.45 -14.98 -33.26
C CYS A 303 -4.59 -14.25 -33.97
N SER A 304 -5.13 -14.81 -35.05
CA SER A 304 -6.18 -14.19 -35.84
C SER A 304 -7.44 -15.04 -35.87
N ALA A 305 -8.53 -14.54 -35.30
CA ALA A 305 -9.82 -15.22 -35.36
C ALA A 305 -10.36 -15.43 -36.78
N HIS A 306 -9.86 -14.67 -37.78
CA HIS A 306 -10.26 -14.81 -39.17
C HIS A 306 -9.36 -15.75 -39.99
N LYS A 307 -8.08 -15.88 -39.63
CA LYS A 307 -7.09 -16.62 -40.42
C LYS A 307 -6.64 -17.93 -39.75
N THR A 308 -6.71 -17.98 -38.43
CA THR A 308 -6.25 -19.07 -37.55
C THR A 308 -7.29 -19.26 -36.44
N THR A 309 -8.54 -19.53 -36.85
CA THR A 309 -9.69 -19.58 -35.94
C THR A 309 -9.56 -20.69 -34.91
N ALA A 310 -9.19 -21.90 -35.32
CA ALA A 310 -9.02 -23.04 -34.43
C ALA A 310 -7.95 -22.76 -33.36
N GLU A 311 -6.82 -22.21 -33.78
CA GLU A 311 -5.72 -21.84 -32.88
C GLU A 311 -6.10 -20.70 -31.91
N SER A 312 -7.06 -19.85 -32.29
CA SER A 312 -7.61 -18.83 -31.39
C SER A 312 -8.44 -19.46 -30.25
N LEU A 313 -9.19 -20.53 -30.57
CA LEU A 313 -9.99 -21.26 -29.60
C LEU A 313 -9.11 -22.09 -28.67
N ASP A 314 -8.12 -22.82 -29.23
CA ASP A 314 -7.16 -23.59 -28.44
C ASP A 314 -6.37 -22.67 -27.49
N LEU A 315 -5.93 -21.51 -28.00
CA LEU A 315 -5.20 -20.52 -27.19
C LEU A 315 -5.99 -20.07 -25.96
N VAL A 316 -7.27 -19.74 -26.07
CA VAL A 316 -8.02 -19.27 -24.90
C VAL A 316 -8.33 -20.43 -23.95
N ALA A 317 -8.59 -21.63 -24.48
CA ALA A 317 -8.82 -22.84 -23.69
C ALA A 317 -7.61 -23.20 -22.80
N ASP A 318 -6.39 -23.05 -23.30
CA ASP A 318 -5.14 -23.26 -22.55
C ASP A 318 -5.03 -22.34 -21.32
N TYR A 319 -5.74 -21.21 -21.33
CA TYR A 319 -5.69 -20.20 -20.28
C TYR A 319 -6.85 -20.29 -19.28
N GLU A 320 -7.89 -21.07 -19.57
CA GLU A 320 -9.06 -21.24 -18.69
C GLU A 320 -8.71 -21.98 -17.40
N ASN A 321 -7.83 -22.97 -17.52
CA ASN A 321 -7.33 -23.71 -16.38
C ASN A 321 -6.07 -23.04 -15.86
N GLY A 322 -6.20 -22.20 -14.83
CA GLY A 322 -5.05 -21.48 -14.30
C GLY A 322 -5.39 -20.40 -13.27
N PRO A 323 -4.44 -19.50 -12.96
CA PRO A 323 -4.71 -18.34 -12.14
C PRO A 323 -5.79 -17.44 -12.78
N PRO A 324 -6.53 -16.65 -11.98
CA PRO A 324 -7.33 -15.53 -12.46
C PRO A 324 -6.67 -14.81 -13.65
N THR A 325 -7.31 -14.89 -14.81
CA THR A 325 -6.77 -14.38 -16.08
C THR A 325 -7.71 -13.34 -16.66
N VAL A 326 -7.16 -12.31 -17.31
CA VAL A 326 -7.90 -11.37 -18.16
C VAL A 326 -7.22 -11.31 -19.52
N VAL A 327 -8.01 -11.32 -20.60
CA VAL A 327 -7.51 -11.22 -21.96
C VAL A 327 -7.67 -9.79 -22.49
N ILE A 328 -6.60 -9.24 -23.05
CA ILE A 328 -6.61 -7.98 -23.80
C ILE A 328 -6.48 -8.31 -25.29
N CYS A 329 -7.48 -7.96 -26.09
CA CYS A 329 -7.53 -8.21 -27.53
C CYS A 329 -7.20 -6.95 -28.32
N ILE A 330 -6.13 -6.99 -29.10
CA ILE A 330 -5.70 -5.90 -29.98
C ILE A 330 -5.95 -6.31 -31.43
N ALA A 331 -6.98 -5.74 -32.04
CA ALA A 331 -7.30 -5.96 -33.44
C ALA A 331 -7.78 -4.66 -34.09
N GLY A 332 -7.15 -4.25 -35.19
CA GLY A 332 -7.62 -3.16 -36.04
C GLY A 332 -8.70 -3.62 -37.04
N ARG A 333 -9.29 -2.66 -37.76
CA ARG A 333 -10.39 -2.91 -38.72
C ARG A 333 -11.60 -3.54 -38.03
N SER A 334 -12.24 -4.51 -38.70
CA SER A 334 -13.31 -5.31 -38.11
C SER A 334 -12.72 -6.30 -37.10
N ASN A 335 -12.79 -5.97 -35.81
CA ASN A 335 -12.34 -6.82 -34.71
C ASN A 335 -13.25 -8.05 -34.55
N GLY A 336 -12.84 -9.19 -35.10
CA GLY A 336 -13.43 -10.50 -34.79
C GLY A 336 -12.73 -11.25 -33.66
N LEU A 337 -11.52 -10.84 -33.27
CA LEU A 337 -10.70 -11.55 -32.29
C LEU A 337 -11.35 -11.54 -30.91
N GLY A 338 -11.60 -10.35 -30.35
CA GLY A 338 -12.21 -10.25 -29.03
C GLY A 338 -13.59 -10.91 -28.91
N PRO A 339 -14.51 -10.68 -29.86
CA PRO A 339 -15.81 -11.34 -29.86
C PRO A 339 -15.73 -12.87 -29.88
N VAL A 340 -14.84 -13.43 -30.72
CA VAL A 340 -14.67 -14.89 -30.81
C VAL A 340 -14.12 -15.46 -29.50
N LEU A 341 -13.10 -14.83 -28.90
CA LEU A 341 -12.56 -15.30 -27.63
C LEU A 341 -13.59 -15.21 -26.49
N ALA A 342 -14.34 -14.11 -26.41
CA ALA A 342 -15.34 -13.90 -25.36
C ALA A 342 -16.56 -14.79 -25.50
N ALA A 343 -16.93 -15.20 -26.71
CA ALA A 343 -18.04 -16.12 -26.95
C ALA A 343 -17.69 -17.57 -26.57
N ASN A 344 -16.41 -17.92 -26.50
CA ASN A 344 -15.93 -19.29 -26.32
C ASN A 344 -15.12 -19.48 -25.03
N SER A 345 -15.13 -18.51 -24.12
CA SER A 345 -14.47 -18.61 -22.83
C SER A 345 -15.21 -17.86 -21.73
N THR A 346 -15.03 -18.30 -20.49
CA THR A 346 -15.50 -17.57 -19.29
C THR A 346 -14.54 -16.47 -18.84
N ILE A 347 -13.34 -16.40 -19.42
CA ILE A 347 -12.34 -15.38 -19.11
C ILE A 347 -12.82 -14.00 -19.57
N PRO A 348 -12.70 -12.95 -18.72
CA PRO A 348 -13.01 -11.59 -19.15
C PRO A 348 -12.14 -11.14 -20.33
N VAL A 349 -12.78 -10.65 -21.39
CA VAL A 349 -12.12 -10.13 -22.58
C VAL A 349 -12.33 -8.62 -22.70
N ILE A 350 -11.22 -7.91 -22.88
CA ILE A 350 -11.16 -6.46 -23.11
C ILE A 350 -10.66 -6.20 -24.52
N ASN A 351 -11.49 -5.59 -25.36
CA ASN A 351 -11.08 -5.05 -26.64
C ASN A 351 -10.27 -3.78 -26.43
N ALA A 352 -9.05 -3.75 -26.98
CA ALA A 352 -8.21 -2.57 -27.10
C ALA A 352 -7.86 -2.36 -28.59
N PRO A 353 -8.83 -1.93 -29.42
CA PRO A 353 -8.64 -1.89 -30.86
C PRO A 353 -7.59 -0.82 -31.22
N ASN A 354 -6.61 -1.21 -32.03
CA ASN A 354 -5.65 -0.27 -32.61
C ASN A 354 -6.30 0.42 -33.81
N VAL A 355 -6.97 1.55 -33.54
CA VAL A 355 -7.66 2.32 -34.57
C VAL A 355 -6.88 3.58 -34.94
N GLY A 356 -6.60 3.74 -36.23
CA GLY A 356 -6.05 4.99 -36.77
C GLY A 356 -7.14 6.07 -36.88
N ALA A 357 -6.74 7.34 -36.79
CA ALA A 357 -7.66 8.49 -36.80
C ALA A 357 -8.64 8.48 -37.98
N ASP A 358 -8.19 8.03 -39.16
CA ASP A 358 -8.98 8.05 -40.40
C ASP A 358 -10.19 7.10 -40.37
N TRP A 359 -10.09 5.97 -39.65
CA TRP A 359 -11.09 4.88 -39.67
C TRP A 359 -11.66 4.52 -38.30
N ALA A 360 -11.19 5.18 -37.24
CA ALA A 360 -11.57 4.86 -35.86
C ALA A 360 -13.08 4.89 -35.64
N ALA A 361 -13.78 5.86 -36.23
CA ALA A 361 -15.22 6.01 -36.08
C ALA A 361 -16.02 4.83 -36.67
N GLN A 362 -15.48 4.14 -37.67
CA GLN A 362 -16.11 2.98 -38.31
C GLN A 362 -15.68 1.69 -37.62
N ASP A 363 -14.39 1.51 -37.41
CA ASP A 363 -13.82 0.27 -36.89
C ASP A 363 -14.25 -0.03 -35.45
N ILE A 364 -14.41 1.00 -34.60
CA ILE A 364 -14.76 0.81 -33.18
C ILE A 364 -16.08 0.06 -32.99
N TRP A 365 -17.03 0.19 -33.92
CA TRP A 365 -18.33 -0.48 -33.83
C TRP A 365 -18.21 -2.01 -33.78
N SER A 366 -17.16 -2.56 -34.41
CA SER A 366 -16.86 -3.99 -34.37
C SER A 366 -16.44 -4.48 -32.98
N SER A 367 -16.06 -3.59 -32.06
CA SER A 367 -15.75 -3.92 -30.66
C SER A 367 -16.92 -3.61 -29.69
N LEU A 368 -17.83 -2.71 -30.08
CA LEU A 368 -18.92 -2.21 -29.23
C LEU A 368 -20.24 -2.97 -29.36
N ARG A 369 -20.65 -3.32 -30.58
CA ARG A 369 -21.99 -3.90 -30.83
C ARG A 369 -21.91 -5.40 -31.05
N MET A 370 -22.08 -6.14 -29.97
CA MET A 370 -22.02 -7.60 -29.96
C MET A 370 -23.40 -8.25 -30.16
N PRO A 371 -23.46 -9.46 -30.75
CA PRO A 371 -24.62 -10.34 -30.61
C PRO A 371 -25.01 -10.58 -29.14
N ALA A 372 -26.28 -10.92 -28.90
CA ALA A 372 -26.75 -11.23 -27.54
C ALA A 372 -25.96 -12.39 -26.93
N GLY A 373 -25.59 -12.27 -25.65
CA GLY A 373 -24.84 -13.28 -24.90
C GLY A 373 -23.31 -13.12 -24.92
N ILE A 374 -22.75 -12.15 -25.64
CA ILE A 374 -21.30 -11.90 -25.70
C ILE A 374 -20.94 -10.66 -24.88
N GLY A 375 -20.19 -10.86 -23.79
CA GLY A 375 -19.87 -9.84 -22.79
C GLY A 375 -18.49 -9.17 -22.94
N CYS A 376 -18.09 -8.77 -24.15
CA CYS A 376 -16.84 -8.03 -24.32
C CYS A 376 -16.94 -6.61 -23.74
N THR A 377 -15.88 -6.16 -23.07
CA THR A 377 -15.71 -4.73 -22.76
C THR A 377 -14.78 -4.10 -23.79
N THR A 378 -14.87 -2.77 -23.97
CA THR A 378 -13.97 -2.03 -24.86
C THR A 378 -13.32 -0.89 -24.11
N VAL A 379 -12.00 -0.81 -24.17
CA VAL A 379 -11.19 0.27 -23.61
C VAL A 379 -10.27 0.77 -24.72
N LEU A 380 -10.28 2.08 -24.96
CA LEU A 380 -9.38 2.68 -25.93
C LEU A 380 -7.97 2.75 -25.35
N ASN A 381 -6.96 2.52 -26.21
CA ASN A 381 -5.53 2.46 -25.89
C ASN A 381 -5.06 1.25 -25.07
N SER A 382 -3.80 0.88 -25.28
CA SER A 382 -3.16 -0.27 -24.65
C SER A 382 -2.93 -0.10 -23.14
N SER A 383 -2.50 1.09 -22.72
CA SER A 383 -2.17 1.38 -21.32
C SER A 383 -3.40 1.34 -20.42
N GLU A 384 -4.52 1.91 -20.87
CA GLU A 384 -5.79 1.92 -20.17
C GLU A 384 -6.45 0.54 -20.18
N ALA A 385 -6.31 -0.25 -21.25
CA ALA A 385 -6.77 -1.64 -21.27
C ALA A 385 -6.00 -2.51 -20.24
N ALA A 386 -4.69 -2.29 -20.09
CA ALA A 386 -3.90 -2.93 -19.04
C ALA A 386 -4.37 -2.49 -17.64
N LEU A 387 -4.70 -1.21 -17.45
CA LEU A 387 -5.29 -0.74 -16.19
C LEU A 387 -6.66 -1.36 -15.91
N ALA A 388 -7.53 -1.48 -16.91
CA ALA A 388 -8.83 -2.12 -16.75
C ALA A 388 -8.69 -3.60 -16.38
N ALA A 389 -7.78 -4.32 -17.04
CA ALA A 389 -7.45 -5.71 -16.70
C ALA A 389 -6.90 -5.83 -15.27
N ALA A 390 -5.93 -4.99 -14.89
CA ALA A 390 -5.38 -4.97 -13.54
C ALA A 390 -6.44 -4.66 -12.48
N ARG A 391 -7.41 -3.77 -12.76
CA ARG A 391 -8.52 -3.48 -11.83
C ARG A 391 -9.42 -4.69 -11.61
N ILE A 392 -9.70 -5.49 -12.63
CA ILE A 392 -10.43 -6.76 -12.49
C ILE A 392 -9.64 -7.70 -11.55
N LEU A 393 -8.35 -7.87 -11.83
CA LEU A 393 -7.45 -8.76 -11.06
C LEU A 393 -7.19 -8.27 -9.63
N SER A 394 -7.34 -6.97 -9.33
CA SER A 394 -7.14 -6.39 -7.99
C SER A 394 -8.06 -6.94 -6.90
N SER A 395 -9.15 -7.60 -7.30
CA SER A 395 -10.03 -8.33 -6.38
C SER A 395 -9.43 -9.65 -5.88
N HIS A 396 -8.51 -10.23 -6.65
CA HIS A 396 -7.82 -11.49 -6.37
C HIS A 396 -6.37 -11.30 -5.92
N ASP A 397 -5.76 -10.16 -6.23
CA ASP A 397 -4.36 -9.87 -5.89
C ASP A 397 -4.23 -8.54 -5.15
N TYR A 398 -3.76 -8.60 -3.90
CA TYR A 398 -3.62 -7.44 -3.03
C TYR A 398 -2.46 -6.52 -3.42
N MET A 399 -1.44 -7.03 -4.11
CA MET A 399 -0.32 -6.23 -4.61
C MET A 399 -0.75 -5.39 -5.81
N ILE A 400 -1.51 -5.98 -6.74
CA ILE A 400 -2.12 -5.22 -7.84
C ILE A 400 -3.07 -4.15 -7.29
N PHE A 401 -3.90 -4.51 -6.30
CA PHE A 401 -4.76 -3.54 -5.61
C PHE A 401 -3.97 -2.37 -5.03
N GLY A 402 -2.89 -2.65 -4.31
CA GLY A 402 -2.05 -1.61 -3.69
C GLY A 402 -1.38 -0.71 -4.71
N LYS A 403 -0.81 -1.28 -5.79
CA LYS A 403 -0.19 -0.54 -6.89
C LYS A 403 -1.17 0.43 -7.55
N ILE A 404 -2.38 -0.02 -7.85
CA ILE A 404 -3.43 0.83 -8.42
C ILE A 404 -3.79 1.97 -7.46
N LEU A 405 -3.96 1.65 -6.17
CA LEU A 405 -4.36 2.63 -5.17
C LEU A 405 -3.32 3.74 -4.99
N PHE A 406 -2.03 3.40 -4.88
CA PHE A 406 -0.97 4.40 -4.77
C PHE A 406 -0.71 5.14 -6.08
N SER A 407 -0.92 4.51 -7.25
CA SER A 407 -0.90 5.24 -8.53
C SER A 407 -1.98 6.33 -8.59
N GLN A 408 -3.18 6.08 -8.05
CA GLN A 408 -4.22 7.11 -7.96
C GLN A 408 -3.83 8.26 -7.02
N ILE A 409 -3.17 7.95 -5.90
CA ILE A 409 -2.66 8.97 -4.97
C ILE A 409 -1.57 9.81 -5.63
N ALA A 410 -0.62 9.19 -6.34
CA ALA A 410 0.43 9.89 -7.07
C ALA A 410 -0.14 10.83 -8.15
N ASN A 411 -1.21 10.42 -8.85
CA ASN A 411 -1.89 11.30 -9.80
C ASN A 411 -2.51 12.53 -9.12
N ILE A 412 -3.07 12.37 -7.92
CA ILE A 412 -3.62 13.49 -7.13
C ILE A 412 -2.51 14.43 -6.67
N GLU A 413 -1.39 13.87 -6.19
CA GLU A 413 -0.20 14.65 -5.81
C GLU A 413 0.31 15.48 -6.99
N GLY A 414 0.43 14.88 -8.18
CA GLY A 414 0.85 15.59 -9.38
C GLY A 414 -0.08 16.75 -9.78
N ILE A 415 -1.40 16.61 -9.55
CA ILE A 415 -2.36 17.71 -9.74
C ILE A 415 -2.13 18.82 -8.71
N PHE A 416 -1.88 18.48 -7.45
CA PHE A 416 -1.57 19.48 -6.42
C PHE A 416 -0.28 20.23 -6.72
N ASP A 417 0.76 19.52 -7.14
CA ASP A 417 2.04 20.13 -7.54
C ASP A 417 1.88 21.05 -8.75
N ALA A 418 1.14 20.62 -9.77
CA ALA A 418 0.82 21.45 -10.93
C ALA A 418 0.02 22.71 -10.56
N ASN A 419 -0.93 22.61 -9.62
CA ASN A 419 -1.67 23.77 -9.14
C ASN A 419 -0.82 24.74 -8.30
N ARG A 420 0.27 24.28 -7.66
CA ARG A 420 1.20 25.16 -6.94
C ARG A 420 2.19 25.88 -7.86
N SER A 421 2.41 25.37 -9.08
CA SER A 421 3.34 25.95 -10.05
C SER A 421 2.70 26.92 -11.05
N LEU A 422 1.36 26.93 -11.14
CA LEU A 422 0.56 27.97 -11.80
C LEU A 422 0.45 29.21 -10.90
#